data_AF-A0A397END9-F1
#
_entry.id   AF-A0A397END9-F1
#
_cell.length_a   1.000
_cell.length_b   1.000
_cell.length_c   1.000
_cell.angle_alpha   90.00
_cell.angle_beta   90.00
_cell.angle_gamma   90.00
#
_symmetry.space_group_name_H-M   'P 1'
#
loop_
_entity.id
_entity.type
_entity.pdbx_description
1 polymer ?
#
loop_
_entity_poly.entity_id
_entity_poly.type
_entity_poly.pdbx_seq_one_letter_code
_entity_poly.pdbx_strand_id
1 'polypeptide(L)'
;MASHGDKGVDLEERVSYIHSNTAKDDDGYVEAKSPKDLEDGALSEGGALDLFSREAFALFIQYSAIGIIYNIIPALQYPIFNVYLNLEGYQLSSYKVLMHIGWSFKVIFGLLSDCVPIYGYRRKSWILIGWTITMICLSVMVFSPFGEPFCNREKTKYCGTPLEKVPKPELQYFNLSAPDNGTLFTLLSMFIAFGYVLAASASDAMVVEYAQREPVAIRGRIQTAIYTVRTLAGILAHLVSAFGLNGANYGGSFSFALSPNAPYGIALAPCVLVVLSTIFVLVEKKSEPVSFLLWWGKFWESLQSRVLWQVCLFRFLSNVFNGVYTTASLPIQTYWAGVEPLNDALSNILGNLLFAAVLNVVRNQWFFNGVGLAEQFPYGLRFIVSTYVAVEIADKGNEGSTYGLISTVSNLSGPFASIFYKYINSYFKVRQNDVKTDTLEVRWDVTYVYFISYGCKIASLFWLFLLPPQKAEVKALKARGGKSKVAGFILVSVFFFCVSFTVSSNIMSIFPSTKCYRVAGGNGVLDPNTGKCPQK
;
A
#
# COMPACT_ATOMS: atom_id res chain seq x y z
N MET A 1 -7.13 -51.32 -12.00
CA MET A 1 -7.56 -51.08 -13.39
C MET A 1 -7.83 -49.59 -13.54
N ALA A 2 -7.08 -48.95 -14.42
CA ALA A 2 -7.13 -47.51 -14.66
C ALA A 2 -8.39 -47.12 -15.42
N SER A 3 -8.94 -45.93 -15.11
CA SER A 3 -9.79 -45.17 -16.03
C SER A 3 -9.17 -43.78 -16.17
N HIS A 4 -8.26 -43.67 -17.12
CA HIS A 4 -7.84 -42.42 -17.73
C HIS A 4 -8.93 -42.00 -18.71
N GLY A 5 -9.65 -40.92 -18.44
CA GLY A 5 -10.59 -40.35 -19.39
C GLY A 5 -11.41 -39.26 -18.74
N ASP A 6 -10.87 -38.04 -18.65
CA ASP A 6 -11.72 -36.84 -18.55
C ASP A 6 -11.00 -35.49 -18.74
N LYS A 7 -9.68 -35.45 -18.91
CA LYS A 7 -8.97 -34.17 -19.08
C LYS A 7 -9.19 -33.50 -20.45
N GLY A 8 -9.64 -34.26 -21.45
CA GLY A 8 -9.91 -33.73 -22.80
C GLY A 8 -11.25 -32.99 -22.89
N VAL A 9 -12.26 -33.46 -22.16
CA VAL A 9 -13.63 -32.95 -22.24
C VAL A 9 -13.76 -31.58 -21.57
N ASP A 10 -13.14 -31.36 -20.41
CA ASP A 10 -13.10 -30.04 -19.74
C ASP A 10 -12.33 -28.99 -20.56
N LEU A 11 -11.38 -29.39 -21.40
CA LEU A 11 -10.67 -28.49 -22.32
C LEU A 11 -11.50 -28.18 -23.57
N GLU A 12 -12.18 -29.16 -24.16
CA GLU A 12 -13.10 -28.93 -25.29
C GLU A 12 -14.33 -28.11 -24.89
N GLU A 13 -14.85 -28.29 -23.67
CA GLU A 13 -15.92 -27.46 -23.13
C GLU A 13 -15.43 -26.01 -22.98
N ARG A 14 -14.24 -25.79 -22.42
CA ARG A 14 -13.65 -24.44 -22.29
C ARG A 14 -13.33 -23.76 -23.63
N VAL A 15 -13.02 -24.52 -24.68
CA VAL A 15 -12.73 -23.98 -26.02
C VAL A 15 -14.02 -23.71 -26.80
N SER A 16 -15.06 -24.55 -26.64
CA SER A 16 -16.35 -24.33 -27.30
C SER A 16 -17.12 -23.13 -26.76
N TYR A 17 -16.94 -22.77 -25.48
CA TYR A 17 -17.47 -21.53 -24.88
C TYR A 17 -16.85 -20.23 -25.45
N ILE A 18 -15.64 -20.29 -26.02
CA ILE A 18 -15.00 -19.11 -26.63
C ILE A 18 -15.64 -18.76 -27.99
N HIS A 19 -16.34 -19.70 -28.62
CA HIS A 19 -16.91 -19.53 -29.97
C HIS A 19 -18.40 -19.16 -30.03
N SER A 20 -19.14 -19.16 -28.91
CA SER A 20 -20.59 -18.94 -28.94
C SER A 20 -21.03 -17.46 -28.91
N ASN A 21 -20.11 -16.49 -28.80
CA ASN A 21 -20.45 -15.06 -28.68
C ASN A 21 -20.64 -14.30 -30.01
N THR A 22 -20.85 -14.98 -31.14
CA THR A 22 -20.98 -14.32 -32.46
C THR A 22 -22.32 -14.48 -33.17
N ALA A 23 -23.40 -14.88 -32.51
CA ALA A 23 -24.71 -14.87 -33.17
C ALA A 23 -25.89 -14.70 -32.20
N LYS A 24 -26.46 -13.50 -32.16
CA LYS A 24 -27.82 -13.18 -32.65
C LYS A 24 -28.25 -11.78 -32.19
N ASP A 25 -28.53 -10.94 -33.18
CA ASP A 25 -29.47 -9.83 -33.06
C ASP A 25 -30.87 -10.40 -32.80
N ASP A 26 -31.57 -9.91 -31.77
CA ASP A 26 -33.02 -10.00 -31.71
C ASP A 26 -33.60 -8.79 -30.98
N ASP A 27 -34.48 -8.08 -31.69
CA ASP A 27 -35.22 -6.92 -31.24
C ASP A 27 -36.37 -7.36 -30.32
N GLY A 28 -36.29 -7.03 -29.03
CA GLY A 28 -37.37 -7.30 -28.09
C GLY A 28 -37.08 -6.72 -26.71
N TYR A 29 -38.06 -6.01 -26.15
CA TYR A 29 -38.01 -5.43 -24.80
C TYR A 29 -37.44 -6.43 -23.78
N VAL A 30 -36.23 -6.16 -23.27
CA VAL A 30 -35.60 -6.99 -22.24
C VAL A 30 -36.22 -6.66 -20.90
N GLU A 31 -37.04 -7.58 -20.38
CA GLU A 31 -37.54 -7.56 -19.02
C GLU A 31 -36.35 -7.56 -18.05
N ALA A 32 -36.26 -6.54 -17.18
CA ALA A 32 -35.15 -6.41 -16.24
C ALA A 32 -35.16 -7.58 -15.25
N LYS A 33 -34.34 -8.60 -15.52
CA LYS A 33 -34.22 -9.79 -14.67
C LYS A 33 -33.66 -9.41 -13.29
N SER A 34 -34.20 -10.01 -12.23
CA SER A 34 -33.66 -9.82 -10.88
C SER A 34 -32.25 -10.42 -10.80
N PRO A 35 -31.38 -9.98 -9.86
CA PRO A 35 -30.00 -10.48 -9.74
C PRO A 35 -29.85 -12.00 -9.53
N LYS A 36 -30.96 -12.73 -9.33
CA LYS A 36 -30.98 -14.19 -9.17
C LYS A 36 -31.23 -14.96 -10.48
N ASP A 37 -31.62 -14.29 -11.57
CA ASP A 37 -32.14 -14.94 -12.79
C ASP A 37 -31.19 -14.86 -13.99
N LEU A 38 -29.91 -14.50 -13.77
CA LEU A 38 -28.88 -14.58 -14.81
C LEU A 38 -28.37 -16.02 -14.92
N GLU A 39 -28.46 -16.62 -16.11
CA GLU A 39 -28.37 -18.08 -16.36
C GLU A 39 -27.07 -18.78 -15.93
N ASP A 40 -26.03 -18.05 -15.50
CA ASP A 40 -24.73 -18.62 -15.06
C ASP A 40 -24.25 -18.14 -13.68
N GLY A 41 -25.16 -17.55 -12.89
CA GLY A 41 -24.89 -17.06 -11.53
C GLY A 41 -24.04 -15.77 -11.46
N ALA A 42 -23.88 -15.06 -12.58
CA ALA A 42 -23.32 -13.70 -12.62
C ALA A 42 -24.16 -12.71 -11.79
N LEU A 43 -23.54 -11.68 -11.21
CA LEU A 43 -24.21 -10.70 -10.34
C LEU A 43 -24.70 -9.46 -11.11
N SER A 44 -24.19 -9.24 -12.32
CA SER A 44 -24.54 -8.11 -13.18
C SER A 44 -24.49 -8.48 -14.66
N GLU A 45 -25.31 -7.82 -15.47
CA GLU A 45 -25.38 -8.01 -16.92
C GLU A 45 -24.12 -7.51 -17.66
N GLY A 46 -23.87 -8.04 -18.86
CA GLY A 46 -22.83 -7.55 -19.78
C GLY A 46 -21.67 -8.51 -20.06
N GLY A 47 -21.73 -9.76 -19.57
CA GLY A 47 -20.79 -10.83 -19.89
C GLY A 47 -19.37 -10.64 -19.32
N ALA A 48 -18.59 -11.73 -19.31
CA ALA A 48 -17.20 -11.67 -18.86
C ALA A 48 -16.35 -10.82 -19.83
N LEU A 49 -15.55 -9.91 -19.27
CA LEU A 49 -14.67 -9.04 -20.06
C LEU A 49 -13.58 -9.88 -20.75
N ASP A 50 -13.42 -9.72 -22.07
CA ASP A 50 -12.26 -10.31 -22.76
C ASP A 50 -10.96 -9.61 -22.31
N LEU A 51 -9.94 -10.37 -21.91
CA LEU A 51 -8.68 -9.82 -21.41
C LEU A 51 -7.82 -9.20 -22.52
N PHE A 52 -8.10 -9.51 -23.78
CA PHE A 52 -7.44 -8.89 -24.92
C PHE A 52 -8.23 -7.71 -25.52
N SER A 53 -9.37 -7.36 -24.91
CA SER A 53 -10.15 -6.19 -25.29
C SER A 53 -9.42 -4.88 -24.98
N ARG A 54 -9.84 -3.81 -25.68
CA ARG A 54 -9.33 -2.45 -25.46
C ARG A 54 -9.56 -1.98 -24.03
N GLU A 55 -10.71 -2.32 -23.46
CA GLU A 55 -11.11 -1.99 -22.09
C GLU A 55 -10.20 -2.67 -21.06
N ALA A 56 -9.87 -3.96 -21.27
CA ALA A 56 -8.92 -4.68 -20.42
C ALA A 56 -7.50 -4.09 -20.52
N PHE A 57 -7.03 -3.74 -21.72
CA PHE A 57 -5.74 -3.08 -21.90
C PHE A 57 -5.66 -1.73 -21.19
N ALA A 58 -6.72 -0.92 -21.23
CA ALA A 58 -6.77 0.33 -20.48
C ALA A 58 -6.58 0.10 -18.98
N LEU A 59 -7.25 -0.90 -18.41
CA LEU A 59 -7.08 -1.30 -17.01
C LEU A 59 -5.66 -1.81 -16.73
N PHE A 60 -5.07 -2.64 -17.60
CA PHE A 60 -3.70 -3.11 -17.40
C PHE A 60 -2.71 -1.95 -17.34
N ILE A 61 -2.84 -0.93 -18.19
CA ILE A 61 -1.99 0.27 -18.15
C ILE A 61 -2.16 1.01 -16.80
N GLN A 62 -3.38 1.12 -16.28
CA GLN A 62 -3.61 1.70 -14.94
C GLN A 62 -2.85 0.93 -13.86
N TYR A 63 -3.03 -0.39 -13.82
CA TYR A 63 -2.42 -1.23 -12.78
C TYR A 63 -0.91 -1.36 -12.94
N SER A 64 -0.36 -1.29 -14.16
CA SER A 64 1.07 -1.17 -14.39
C SER A 64 1.63 0.11 -13.79
N ALA A 65 1.01 1.27 -14.07
CA ALA A 65 1.44 2.54 -13.52
C ALA A 65 1.33 2.57 -11.99
N ILE A 66 0.22 2.05 -11.43
CA ILE A 66 0.05 1.89 -9.97
C ILE A 66 1.17 1.02 -9.41
N GLY A 67 1.49 -0.10 -10.05
CA GLY A 67 2.54 -1.02 -9.64
C GLY A 67 3.90 -0.35 -9.56
N ILE A 68 4.26 0.46 -10.56
CA ILE A 68 5.52 1.21 -10.58
C ILE A 68 5.56 2.23 -9.46
N ILE A 69 4.55 3.12 -9.35
CA ILE A 69 4.55 4.19 -8.33
C ILE A 69 4.52 3.62 -6.91
N TYR A 70 3.73 2.56 -6.70
CA TYR A 70 3.62 1.88 -5.41
C TYR A 70 4.94 1.26 -4.94
N ASN A 71 5.84 0.90 -5.86
CA ASN A 71 7.12 0.28 -5.51
C ASN A 71 8.30 1.26 -5.57
N ILE A 72 8.35 2.18 -6.55
CA ILE A 72 9.52 3.03 -6.75
C ILE A 72 9.69 4.00 -5.59
N ILE A 73 8.63 4.69 -5.15
CA ILE A 73 8.74 5.74 -4.13
C ILE A 73 9.11 5.14 -2.76
N PRO A 74 8.52 4.01 -2.31
CA PRO A 74 9.00 3.34 -1.09
C PRO A 74 10.42 2.77 -1.22
N ALA A 75 10.84 2.29 -2.39
CA ALA A 75 12.20 1.76 -2.60
C ALA A 75 13.29 2.83 -2.45
N LEU A 76 12.96 4.12 -2.50
CA LEU A 76 13.90 5.22 -2.24
C LEU A 76 14.21 5.38 -0.75
N GLN A 77 13.40 4.80 0.14
CA GLN A 77 13.55 4.94 1.59
C GLN A 77 14.96 4.57 2.08
N TYR A 78 15.53 3.49 1.54
CA TYR A 78 16.85 3.01 1.92
C TYR A 78 17.97 3.89 1.34
N PRO A 79 18.21 3.94 0.02
CA PRO A 79 19.36 4.66 -0.53
C PRO A 79 19.28 6.18 -0.32
N ILE A 80 18.10 6.78 -0.50
CA ILE A 80 17.96 8.24 -0.48
C ILE A 80 17.72 8.74 0.94
N PHE A 81 16.66 8.28 1.60
CA PHE A 81 16.26 8.87 2.88
C PHE A 81 17.12 8.37 4.04
N ASN A 82 17.49 7.09 4.07
CA ASN A 82 18.32 6.55 5.15
C ASN A 82 19.81 6.81 4.95
N VAL A 83 20.35 6.54 3.76
CA VAL A 83 21.81 6.58 3.55
C VAL A 83 22.32 7.94 3.08
N TYR A 84 21.65 8.56 2.09
CA TYR A 84 22.05 9.85 1.53
C TYR A 84 21.69 11.02 2.46
N LEU A 85 20.45 11.08 2.96
CA LEU A 85 20.00 12.15 3.88
C LEU A 85 20.25 11.85 5.36
N ASN A 86 20.60 10.61 5.72
CA ASN A 86 20.83 10.19 7.11
C ASN A 86 19.61 10.43 8.04
N LEU A 87 18.38 10.25 7.53
CA LEU A 87 17.18 10.33 8.37
C LEU A 87 17.15 9.23 9.42
N GLU A 88 16.64 9.55 10.61
CA GLU A 88 16.56 8.60 11.71
C GLU A 88 15.50 7.52 11.45
N GLY A 89 15.63 6.36 12.11
CA GLY A 89 14.71 5.23 11.93
C GLY A 89 13.23 5.58 12.16
N TYR A 90 12.93 6.47 13.11
CA TYR A 90 11.56 6.92 13.36
C TYR A 90 11.03 7.88 12.27
N GLN A 91 11.89 8.67 11.64
CA GLN A 91 11.53 9.56 10.53
C GLN A 91 11.25 8.73 9.28
N LEU A 92 12.08 7.72 9.02
CA LEU A 92 11.92 6.76 7.91
C LEU A 92 10.66 5.92 8.08
N SER A 93 10.38 5.48 9.30
CA SER A 93 9.10 4.86 9.63
C SER A 93 7.94 5.78 9.29
N SER A 94 8.05 7.08 9.58
CA SER A 94 6.99 8.04 9.31
C SER A 94 6.83 8.33 7.82
N TYR A 95 7.94 8.42 7.08
CA TYR A 95 7.95 8.46 5.61
C TYR A 95 7.18 7.28 5.02
N LYS A 96 7.50 6.04 5.43
CA LYS A 96 6.81 4.82 4.97
C LYS A 96 5.30 4.88 5.25
N VAL A 97 4.91 5.40 6.41
CA VAL A 97 3.50 5.55 6.80
C VAL A 97 2.78 6.57 5.92
N LEU A 98 3.37 7.75 5.71
CA LEU A 98 2.79 8.79 4.86
C LEU A 98 2.68 8.33 3.40
N MET A 99 3.62 7.51 2.93
CA MET A 99 3.55 6.87 1.62
C MET A 99 2.40 5.89 1.44
N HIS A 100 1.86 5.36 2.54
CA HIS A 100 0.75 4.40 2.52
C HIS A 100 -0.57 5.02 2.98
N ILE A 101 -0.56 6.25 3.49
CA ILE A 101 -1.74 6.82 4.15
C ILE A 101 -2.91 7.03 3.18
N GLY A 102 -2.64 7.26 1.89
CA GLY A 102 -3.69 7.36 0.86
C GLY A 102 -4.60 6.14 0.80
N TRP A 103 -4.09 4.93 1.11
CA TRP A 103 -4.88 3.70 1.17
C TRP A 103 -5.88 3.66 2.33
N SER A 104 -5.73 4.52 3.34
CA SER A 104 -6.71 4.73 4.41
C SER A 104 -7.85 5.67 4.00
N PHE A 105 -7.76 6.33 2.83
CA PHE A 105 -8.79 7.24 2.34
C PHE A 105 -9.65 6.61 1.23
N LYS A 106 -9.48 5.32 0.92
CA LYS A 106 -10.22 4.66 -0.17
C LYS A 106 -11.73 4.70 0.00
N VAL A 107 -12.26 4.64 1.23
CA VAL A 107 -13.69 4.87 1.49
C VAL A 107 -14.14 6.22 0.95
N ILE A 108 -13.37 7.26 1.25
CA ILE A 108 -13.69 8.63 0.88
C ILE A 108 -13.55 8.80 -0.64
N PHE A 109 -12.51 8.22 -1.25
CA PHE A 109 -12.35 8.22 -2.70
C PHE A 109 -13.46 7.44 -3.42
N GLY A 110 -13.86 6.30 -2.88
CA GLY A 110 -15.01 5.52 -3.36
C GLY A 110 -16.30 6.33 -3.28
N LEU A 111 -16.58 6.95 -2.14
CA LEU A 111 -17.71 7.85 -1.93
C LEU A 111 -17.75 8.99 -2.97
N LEU A 112 -16.63 9.71 -3.13
CA LEU A 112 -16.53 10.83 -4.09
C LEU A 112 -16.78 10.36 -5.53
N SER A 113 -16.15 9.25 -5.91
CA SER A 113 -16.32 8.62 -7.22
C SER A 113 -17.75 8.12 -7.44
N ASP A 114 -18.39 7.58 -6.41
CA ASP A 114 -19.74 7.01 -6.47
C ASP A 114 -20.83 8.09 -6.58
N CYS A 115 -20.70 9.19 -5.84
CA CYS A 115 -21.74 10.21 -5.68
C CYS A 115 -21.55 11.44 -6.57
N VAL A 116 -20.33 11.74 -7.02
CA VAL A 116 -20.01 12.97 -7.75
C VAL A 116 -19.46 12.64 -9.14
N PRO A 117 -20.34 12.35 -10.12
CA PRO A 117 -19.92 12.24 -11.51
C PRO A 117 -19.53 13.61 -12.06
N ILE A 118 -18.37 13.68 -12.69
CA ILE A 118 -17.85 14.90 -13.33
C ILE A 118 -18.00 14.72 -14.84
N TYR A 119 -18.73 15.62 -15.50
CA TYR A 119 -19.12 15.51 -16.92
C TYR A 119 -19.91 14.23 -17.26
N GLY A 120 -20.61 13.66 -16.28
CA GLY A 120 -21.37 12.41 -16.43
C GLY A 120 -20.54 11.12 -16.31
N TYR A 121 -19.23 11.23 -16.08
CA TYR A 121 -18.36 10.08 -15.80
C TYR A 121 -18.14 9.94 -14.29
N ARG A 122 -18.38 8.73 -13.76
CA ARG A 122 -18.20 8.41 -12.33
C ARG A 122 -16.76 8.05 -12.01
N ARG A 123 -15.99 7.45 -12.92
CA ARG A 123 -14.64 6.92 -12.63
C ARG A 123 -13.53 7.65 -13.36
N LYS A 124 -13.65 7.78 -14.68
CA LYS A 124 -12.65 8.33 -15.62
C LYS A 124 -12.15 9.70 -15.19
N SER A 125 -13.05 10.59 -14.79
CA SER A 125 -12.69 11.93 -14.30
C SER A 125 -11.82 11.87 -13.04
N TRP A 126 -12.15 11.01 -12.07
CA TRP A 126 -11.39 10.84 -10.84
C TRP A 126 -10.03 10.15 -11.05
N ILE A 127 -9.95 9.24 -12.03
CA ILE A 127 -8.67 8.64 -12.48
C ILE A 127 -7.74 9.74 -13.01
N LEU A 128 -8.25 10.63 -13.88
CA LEU A 128 -7.47 11.75 -14.43
C LEU A 128 -7.00 12.72 -13.34
N ILE A 129 -7.88 13.07 -12.40
CA ILE A 129 -7.54 13.95 -11.27
C ILE A 129 -6.42 13.32 -10.43
N GLY A 130 -6.56 12.04 -10.06
CA GLY A 130 -5.56 11.33 -9.27
C GLY A 130 -4.17 11.33 -9.91
N TRP A 131 -4.09 10.93 -11.18
CA TRP A 131 -2.81 10.93 -11.92
C TRP A 131 -2.24 12.33 -12.16
N THR A 132 -3.09 13.34 -12.34
CA THR A 132 -2.63 14.73 -12.49
C THR A 132 -1.97 15.23 -11.20
N ILE A 133 -2.57 14.96 -10.04
CA ILE A 133 -1.96 15.27 -8.73
C ILE A 133 -0.59 14.59 -8.60
N THR A 134 -0.51 13.30 -8.95
CA THR A 134 0.75 12.54 -8.94
C THR A 134 1.80 13.15 -9.86
N MET A 135 1.44 13.50 -11.10
CA MET A 135 2.38 14.12 -12.06
C MET A 135 2.89 15.47 -11.61
N ILE A 136 2.02 16.32 -11.03
CA ILE A 136 2.43 17.63 -10.52
C ILE A 136 3.47 17.45 -9.40
N CYS A 137 3.18 16.56 -8.43
CA CYS A 137 4.10 16.32 -7.32
C CYS A 137 5.44 15.73 -7.78
N LEU A 138 5.41 14.75 -8.69
CA LEU A 138 6.62 14.18 -9.28
C LEU A 138 7.41 15.23 -10.06
N SER A 139 6.75 16.09 -10.83
CA SER A 139 7.42 17.16 -11.59
C SER A 139 8.12 18.15 -10.65
N VAL A 140 7.45 18.54 -9.56
CA VAL A 140 8.07 19.40 -8.54
C VAL A 140 9.30 18.71 -7.94
N MET A 141 9.24 17.42 -7.61
CA MET A 141 10.40 16.69 -7.08
C MET A 141 11.56 16.59 -8.08
N VAL A 142 11.28 16.42 -9.37
CA VAL A 142 12.31 16.32 -10.41
C VAL A 142 13.10 17.60 -10.54
N PHE A 143 12.41 18.74 -10.52
CA PHE A 143 13.02 20.06 -10.75
C PHE A 143 13.43 20.77 -9.46
N SER A 144 13.06 20.26 -8.28
CA SER A 144 13.51 20.82 -7.00
C SER A 144 14.92 20.32 -6.65
N PRO A 145 15.83 21.19 -6.18
CA PRO A 145 17.17 20.76 -5.78
C PRO A 145 17.10 19.83 -4.56
N PHE A 146 17.70 18.65 -4.65
CA PHE A 146 17.76 17.69 -3.54
C PHE A 146 18.78 18.08 -2.45
N GLY A 147 19.85 18.73 -2.87
CA GLY A 147 21.00 19.10 -2.03
C GLY A 147 22.06 18.00 -1.89
N GLU A 148 23.17 18.36 -1.26
CA GLU A 148 24.33 17.50 -1.04
C GLU A 148 24.06 16.43 0.05
N PRO A 149 24.71 15.26 0.00
CA PRO A 149 24.51 14.19 0.97
C PRO A 149 24.96 14.59 2.37
N PHE A 150 24.39 13.93 3.39
CA PHE A 150 24.78 14.12 4.78
C PHE A 150 26.27 13.85 5.02
N CYS A 151 26.83 12.84 4.35
CA CYS A 151 28.26 12.54 4.38
C CYS A 151 28.73 12.18 2.98
N ASN A 152 29.75 12.88 2.48
CA ASN A 152 30.30 12.60 1.17
C ASN A 152 31.28 11.41 1.24
N ARG A 153 30.79 10.22 0.88
CA ARG A 153 31.52 8.95 0.96
C ARG A 153 32.66 8.81 -0.05
N GLU A 154 32.70 9.66 -1.07
CA GLU A 154 33.80 9.72 -2.03
C GLU A 154 35.01 10.47 -1.46
N LYS A 155 34.77 11.41 -0.54
CA LYS A 155 35.79 12.30 0.03
C LYS A 155 36.27 11.89 1.43
N THR A 156 35.45 11.17 2.20
CA THR A 156 35.82 10.74 3.56
C THR A 156 35.45 9.28 3.84
N LYS A 157 36.27 8.63 4.67
CA LYS A 157 36.05 7.26 5.17
C LYS A 157 35.29 7.22 6.50
N TYR A 158 35.02 8.38 7.10
CA TYR A 158 34.45 8.47 8.46
C TYR A 158 32.91 8.46 8.50
N CYS A 159 32.21 8.26 7.38
CA CYS A 159 30.74 8.27 7.36
C CYS A 159 30.08 7.22 8.27
N GLY A 160 30.76 6.07 8.49
CA GLY A 160 30.33 5.01 9.40
C GLY A 160 30.67 5.27 10.87
N THR A 161 31.44 6.31 11.17
CA THR A 161 31.85 6.66 12.54
C THR A 161 30.76 7.50 13.23
N PRO A 162 30.50 7.30 14.54
CA PRO A 162 29.63 8.21 15.30
C PRO A 162 30.11 9.65 15.17
N LEU A 163 29.19 10.60 14.95
CA LEU A 163 29.54 11.99 14.62
C LEU A 163 30.49 12.64 15.65
N GLU A 164 30.30 12.34 16.94
CA GLU A 164 31.14 12.85 18.04
C GLU A 164 32.59 12.38 17.99
N LYS A 165 32.87 11.27 17.30
CA LYS A 165 34.20 10.66 17.16
C LYS A 165 34.88 11.02 15.84
N VAL A 166 34.23 11.79 14.97
CA VAL A 166 34.80 12.21 13.68
C VAL A 166 35.88 13.27 13.89
N PRO A 167 37.08 13.14 13.27
CA PRO A 167 38.11 14.17 13.34
C PRO A 167 37.63 15.52 12.81
N LYS A 168 37.98 16.62 13.47
CA LYS A 168 37.53 17.98 13.09
C LYS A 168 37.76 18.36 11.61
N PRO A 169 38.90 18.03 10.98
CA PRO A 169 39.12 18.34 9.55
C PRO A 169 38.16 17.60 8.62
N GLU A 170 37.68 16.42 9.01
CA GLU A 170 36.78 15.58 8.22
C GLU A 170 35.32 16.05 8.30
N LEU A 171 34.96 16.83 9.33
CA LEU A 171 33.62 17.38 9.51
C LEU A 171 33.18 18.28 8.34
N GLN A 172 34.11 18.83 7.54
CA GLN A 172 33.78 19.62 6.35
C GLN A 172 33.05 18.80 5.27
N TYR A 173 33.19 17.47 5.29
CA TYR A 173 32.50 16.56 4.37
C TYR A 173 31.14 16.10 4.89
N PHE A 174 30.71 16.59 6.05
CA PHE A 174 29.42 16.31 6.66
C PHE A 174 28.49 17.53 6.54
N ASN A 175 27.34 17.33 5.89
CA ASN A 175 26.27 18.31 5.80
C ASN A 175 25.17 17.99 6.83
N LEU A 176 25.23 18.62 8.01
CA LEU A 176 24.27 18.38 9.09
C LEU A 176 22.83 18.83 8.76
N SER A 177 22.66 19.70 7.77
CA SER A 177 21.34 20.18 7.32
C SER A 177 20.69 19.26 6.27
N ALA A 178 21.41 18.27 5.74
CA ALA A 178 20.87 17.34 4.74
C ALA A 178 19.54 16.67 5.17
N PRO A 179 19.37 16.17 6.42
CA PRO A 179 18.10 15.60 6.87
C PRO A 179 16.88 16.51 6.66
N ASP A 180 17.06 17.83 6.77
CA ASP A 180 15.94 18.77 6.70
C ASP A 180 15.41 18.94 5.26
N ASN A 181 16.26 18.71 4.24
CA ASN A 181 15.86 18.68 2.82
C ASN A 181 14.85 17.57 2.52
N GLY A 182 14.85 16.49 3.32
CA GLY A 182 13.92 15.38 3.17
C GLY A 182 12.45 15.75 3.43
N THR A 183 12.18 16.89 4.08
CA THR A 183 10.82 17.30 4.46
C THR A 183 9.92 17.53 3.25
N LEU A 184 10.38 18.34 2.29
CA LEU A 184 9.61 18.65 1.08
C LEU A 184 9.31 17.37 0.29
N PHE A 185 10.34 16.55 0.06
CA PHE A 185 10.18 15.29 -0.66
C PHE A 185 9.25 14.34 0.07
N THR A 186 9.31 14.24 1.40
CA THR A 186 8.38 13.40 2.15
C THR A 186 6.93 13.86 2.02
N LEU A 187 6.67 15.17 2.12
CA LEU A 187 5.32 15.72 1.97
C LEU A 187 4.78 15.53 0.56
N LEU A 188 5.58 15.80 -0.47
CA LEU A 188 5.18 15.55 -1.85
C LEU A 188 4.97 14.05 -2.11
N SER A 189 5.73 13.17 -1.47
CA SER A 189 5.56 11.71 -1.58
C SER A 189 4.23 11.25 -0.96
N MET A 190 3.82 11.89 0.15
CA MET A 190 2.48 11.72 0.71
C MET A 190 1.40 12.12 -0.31
N PHE A 191 1.51 13.29 -0.95
CA PHE A 191 0.53 13.73 -1.95
C PHE A 191 0.52 12.85 -3.22
N ILE A 192 1.67 12.32 -3.63
CA ILE A 192 1.75 11.28 -4.65
C ILE A 192 0.88 10.08 -4.24
N ALA A 193 0.98 9.64 -2.99
CA ALA A 193 0.16 8.55 -2.45
C ALA A 193 -1.34 8.85 -2.48
N PHE A 194 -1.76 10.07 -2.14
CA PHE A 194 -3.16 10.48 -2.31
C PHE A 194 -3.59 10.43 -3.78
N GLY A 195 -2.78 10.96 -4.70
CA GLY A 195 -3.08 11.03 -6.13
C GLY A 195 -3.25 9.65 -6.77
N TYR A 196 -2.23 8.78 -6.68
CA TYR A 196 -2.32 7.48 -7.38
C TYR A 196 -3.33 6.55 -6.69
N VAL A 197 -3.55 6.66 -5.37
CA VAL A 197 -4.57 5.84 -4.68
C VAL A 197 -5.98 6.31 -5.00
N LEU A 198 -6.21 7.60 -5.24
CA LEU A 198 -7.48 8.09 -5.78
C LEU A 198 -7.77 7.44 -7.14
N ALA A 199 -6.79 7.44 -8.05
CA ALA A 199 -6.91 6.78 -9.36
C ALA A 199 -7.09 5.26 -9.22
N ALA A 200 -6.34 4.62 -8.31
CA ALA A 200 -6.46 3.20 -8.02
C ALA A 200 -7.84 2.84 -7.45
N SER A 201 -8.42 3.68 -6.60
CA SER A 201 -9.74 3.41 -5.99
C SER A 201 -10.86 3.49 -7.04
N ALA A 202 -10.79 4.45 -7.96
CA ALA A 202 -11.71 4.52 -9.08
C ALA A 202 -11.54 3.34 -10.06
N SER A 203 -10.29 2.92 -10.31
CA SER A 203 -9.98 1.74 -11.15
C SER A 203 -10.45 0.43 -10.50
N ASP A 204 -10.25 0.28 -9.19
CA ASP A 204 -10.74 -0.87 -8.41
C ASP A 204 -12.27 -1.00 -8.51
N ALA A 205 -13.00 0.12 -8.44
CA ALA A 205 -14.45 0.11 -8.59
C ALA A 205 -14.86 -0.39 -9.99
N MET A 206 -14.22 0.07 -11.07
CA MET A 206 -14.46 -0.44 -12.42
C MET A 206 -14.19 -1.95 -12.52
N VAL A 207 -13.10 -2.41 -11.91
CA VAL A 207 -12.75 -3.83 -11.89
C VAL A 207 -13.80 -4.65 -11.15
N VAL A 208 -14.34 -4.15 -10.03
CA VAL A 208 -15.43 -4.83 -9.33
C VAL A 208 -16.67 -4.93 -10.22
N GLU A 209 -17.02 -3.85 -10.91
CA GLU A 209 -18.13 -3.83 -11.88
C GLU A 209 -17.91 -4.84 -13.03
N TYR A 210 -16.67 -5.03 -13.50
CA TYR A 210 -16.36 -6.06 -14.51
C TYR A 210 -16.36 -7.48 -13.94
N ALA A 211 -15.83 -7.68 -12.73
CA ALA A 211 -15.78 -8.98 -12.07
C ALA A 211 -17.18 -9.50 -11.70
N GLN A 212 -18.13 -8.60 -11.40
CA GLN A 212 -19.53 -8.97 -11.14
C GLN A 212 -20.23 -9.54 -12.38
N ARG A 213 -19.76 -9.22 -13.58
CA ARG A 213 -20.28 -9.79 -14.85
C ARG A 213 -19.72 -11.17 -15.17
N GLU A 214 -18.67 -11.59 -14.46
CA GLU A 214 -18.08 -12.91 -14.66
C GLU A 214 -18.97 -14.01 -14.04
N PRO A 215 -19.21 -15.12 -14.77
CA PRO A 215 -19.83 -16.33 -14.23
C PRO A 215 -19.13 -16.82 -12.98
N VAL A 216 -19.87 -17.51 -12.10
CA VAL A 216 -19.36 -17.98 -10.80
C VAL A 216 -18.07 -18.80 -10.93
N ALA A 217 -17.94 -19.61 -11.98
CA ALA A 217 -16.78 -20.47 -12.21
C ALA A 217 -15.47 -19.70 -12.45
N ILE A 218 -15.55 -18.49 -13.03
CA ILE A 218 -14.37 -17.69 -13.41
C ILE A 218 -14.33 -16.32 -12.72
N ARG A 219 -15.24 -16.07 -11.76
CA ARG A 219 -15.33 -14.80 -11.04
C ARG A 219 -14.04 -14.46 -10.32
N GLY A 220 -13.52 -13.28 -10.59
CA GLY A 220 -12.26 -12.77 -10.04
C GLY A 220 -11.08 -12.94 -10.99
N ARG A 221 -11.27 -13.50 -12.19
CA ARG A 221 -10.22 -13.66 -13.20
C ARG A 221 -9.64 -12.31 -13.63
N ILE A 222 -10.47 -11.31 -13.91
CA ILE A 222 -9.99 -9.95 -14.21
C ILE A 222 -9.19 -9.36 -13.05
N GLN A 223 -9.62 -9.60 -11.79
CA GLN A 223 -8.90 -9.16 -10.60
C GLN A 223 -7.53 -9.83 -10.47
N THR A 224 -7.42 -11.14 -10.75
CA THR A 224 -6.14 -11.84 -10.76
C THR A 224 -5.21 -11.29 -11.85
N ALA A 225 -5.74 -11.02 -13.05
CA ALA A 225 -4.95 -10.51 -14.18
C ALA A 225 -4.34 -9.13 -13.88
N ILE A 226 -5.16 -8.16 -13.46
CA ILE A 226 -4.67 -6.80 -13.15
C ILE A 226 -3.66 -6.79 -11.99
N TYR A 227 -3.83 -7.63 -10.97
CA TYR A 227 -2.92 -7.67 -9.84
C TYR A 227 -1.59 -8.34 -10.20
N THR A 228 -1.64 -9.32 -11.09
CA THR A 228 -0.43 -9.89 -11.70
C THR A 228 0.34 -8.80 -12.47
N VAL A 229 -0.35 -8.05 -13.34
CA VAL A 229 0.25 -6.92 -14.09
C VAL A 229 0.84 -5.88 -13.14
N ARG A 230 0.12 -5.49 -12.09
CA ARG A 230 0.60 -4.55 -11.06
C ARG A 230 1.89 -5.04 -10.42
N THR A 231 1.93 -6.30 -10.00
CA THR A 231 3.09 -6.86 -9.32
C THR A 231 4.30 -6.97 -10.25
N LEU A 232 4.10 -7.42 -11.50
CA LEU A 232 5.18 -7.50 -12.49
C LEU A 232 5.73 -6.12 -12.84
N ALA A 233 4.87 -5.11 -13.03
CA ALA A 233 5.32 -3.74 -13.27
C ALA A 233 6.07 -3.17 -12.05
N GLY A 234 5.67 -3.55 -10.84
CA GLY A 234 6.36 -3.18 -9.60
C GLY A 234 7.79 -3.73 -9.48
N ILE A 235 8.12 -4.84 -10.15
CA ILE A 235 9.50 -5.36 -10.20
C ILE A 235 10.42 -4.38 -10.95
N LEU A 236 9.92 -3.76 -12.03
CA LEU A 236 10.70 -2.79 -12.81
C LEU A 236 11.11 -1.56 -11.99
N ALA A 237 10.28 -1.16 -11.03
CA ALA A 237 10.59 -0.06 -10.12
C ALA A 237 11.82 -0.34 -9.24
N HIS A 238 11.97 -1.57 -8.75
CA HIS A 238 13.10 -1.94 -7.88
C HIS A 238 14.43 -1.98 -8.64
N LEU A 239 14.41 -2.22 -9.96
CA LEU A 239 15.62 -2.17 -10.80
C LEU A 239 16.25 -0.78 -10.81
N VAL A 240 15.44 0.28 -10.71
CA VAL A 240 15.94 1.67 -10.64
C VAL A 240 16.77 1.87 -9.38
N SER A 241 16.30 1.41 -8.23
CA SER A 241 17.08 1.47 -6.98
C SER A 241 18.29 0.54 -7.02
N ALA A 242 18.13 -0.68 -7.53
CA ALA A 242 19.17 -1.71 -7.58
C ALA A 242 20.43 -1.25 -8.35
N PHE A 243 20.23 -0.74 -9.56
CA PHE A 243 21.31 -0.41 -10.49
C PHE A 243 21.56 1.09 -10.58
N GLY A 244 20.56 1.92 -10.34
CA GLY A 244 20.66 3.37 -10.47
C GLY A 244 21.11 4.09 -9.20
N LEU A 245 20.87 3.53 -8.01
CA LEU A 245 21.16 4.19 -6.72
C LEU A 245 22.17 3.38 -5.90
N ASN A 246 23.26 2.93 -6.54
CA ASN A 246 24.27 2.06 -5.92
C ASN A 246 25.68 2.66 -5.90
N GLY A 247 25.82 3.97 -6.13
CA GLY A 247 27.11 4.63 -5.98
C GLY A 247 27.55 4.78 -4.52
N ALA A 248 28.78 5.22 -4.32
CA ALA A 248 29.39 5.41 -3.01
C ALA A 248 28.51 6.23 -2.06
N ASN A 249 27.94 7.36 -2.50
CA ASN A 249 27.10 8.23 -1.65
C ASN A 249 25.77 7.58 -1.21
N TYR A 250 25.29 6.55 -1.91
CA TYR A 250 24.12 5.76 -1.52
C TYR A 250 24.49 4.51 -0.70
N GLY A 251 25.77 4.34 -0.33
CA GLY A 251 26.25 3.18 0.44
C GLY A 251 26.51 1.94 -0.42
N GLY A 252 26.59 2.10 -1.74
CA GLY A 252 26.88 1.02 -2.67
C GLY A 252 28.30 1.03 -3.21
N SER A 253 28.61 0.04 -4.03
CA SER A 253 29.96 -0.24 -4.54
C SER A 253 30.19 0.21 -5.99
N PHE A 254 29.17 0.74 -6.68
CA PHE A 254 29.27 1.08 -8.09
C PHE A 254 30.05 2.38 -8.31
N SER A 255 30.75 2.45 -9.45
CA SER A 255 31.48 3.64 -9.88
C SER A 255 30.59 4.74 -10.47
N PHE A 256 29.32 4.43 -10.76
CA PHE A 256 28.34 5.36 -11.26
C PHE A 256 27.10 5.36 -10.36
N ALA A 257 26.38 6.48 -10.37
CA ALA A 257 25.09 6.59 -9.71
C ALA A 257 24.21 7.61 -10.43
N LEU A 258 22.91 7.38 -10.43
CA LEU A 258 21.95 8.39 -10.84
C LEU A 258 21.85 9.50 -9.78
N SER A 259 21.47 10.69 -10.23
CA SER A 259 21.08 11.78 -9.34
C SER A 259 19.90 11.36 -8.44
N PRO A 260 19.80 11.86 -7.19
CA PRO A 260 18.70 11.54 -6.29
C PRO A 260 17.32 11.95 -6.86
N ASN A 261 17.29 12.85 -7.84
CA ASN A 261 16.05 13.26 -8.52
C ASN A 261 15.62 12.32 -9.66
N ALA A 262 16.52 11.52 -10.21
CA ALA A 262 16.26 10.72 -11.40
C ALA A 262 15.11 9.70 -11.23
N PRO A 263 14.95 9.00 -10.08
CA PRO A 263 13.84 8.07 -9.90
C PRO A 263 12.46 8.74 -10.01
N TYR A 264 12.31 9.98 -9.54
CA TYR A 264 11.06 10.73 -9.68
C TYR A 264 10.77 11.08 -11.16
N GLY A 265 11.82 11.32 -11.96
CA GLY A 265 11.70 11.58 -13.39
C GLY A 265 11.32 10.34 -14.17
N ILE A 266 11.93 9.19 -13.83
CA ILE A 266 11.56 7.89 -14.41
C ILE A 266 10.09 7.56 -14.09
N ALA A 267 9.63 7.89 -12.89
CA ALA A 267 8.25 7.70 -12.47
C ALA A 267 7.23 8.58 -13.22
N LEU A 268 7.62 9.68 -13.87
CA LEU A 268 6.72 10.50 -14.69
C LEU A 268 6.26 9.78 -15.96
N ALA A 269 7.14 9.00 -16.60
CA ALA A 269 6.83 8.32 -17.85
C ALA A 269 5.57 7.44 -17.79
N PRO A 270 5.40 6.52 -16.82
CA PRO A 270 4.16 5.75 -16.70
C PRO A 270 2.94 6.62 -16.37
N CYS A 271 3.13 7.75 -15.65
CA CYS A 271 2.04 8.67 -15.33
C CYS A 271 1.51 9.41 -16.58
N VAL A 272 2.40 9.79 -17.51
CA VAL A 272 1.98 10.39 -18.78
C VAL A 272 1.24 9.36 -19.64
N LEU A 273 1.79 8.14 -19.75
CA LEU A 273 1.17 7.06 -20.52
C LEU A 273 -0.22 6.70 -20.01
N VAL A 274 -0.40 6.64 -18.68
CA VAL A 274 -1.70 6.31 -18.09
C VAL A 274 -2.72 7.45 -18.24
N VAL A 275 -2.31 8.71 -18.21
CA VAL A 275 -3.22 9.83 -18.52
C VAL A 275 -3.69 9.78 -19.96
N LEU A 276 -2.76 9.56 -20.91
CA LEU A 276 -3.11 9.40 -22.33
C LEU A 276 -4.01 8.19 -22.55
N SER A 277 -3.72 7.04 -21.92
CA SER A 277 -4.56 5.85 -22.03
C SER A 277 -5.94 6.07 -21.41
N THR A 278 -6.04 6.83 -20.32
CA THR A 278 -7.33 7.19 -19.70
C THR A 278 -8.17 8.03 -20.65
N ILE A 279 -7.58 9.01 -21.33
CA ILE A 279 -8.30 9.89 -22.27
C ILE A 279 -8.76 9.09 -23.48
N PHE A 280 -7.83 8.40 -24.14
CA PHE A 280 -8.05 7.82 -25.46
C PHE A 280 -8.50 6.37 -25.47
N VAL A 281 -8.14 5.56 -24.46
CA VAL A 281 -8.35 4.10 -24.49
C VAL A 281 -9.43 3.67 -23.50
N LEU A 282 -9.46 4.25 -22.30
CA LEU A 282 -10.44 3.89 -21.27
C LEU A 282 -11.85 4.32 -21.66
N VAL A 283 -12.73 3.32 -21.74
CA VAL A 283 -14.16 3.48 -22.04
C VAL A 283 -14.96 3.36 -20.75
N GLU A 284 -15.75 4.39 -20.45
CA GLU A 284 -16.74 4.37 -19.36
C GLU A 284 -18.08 4.86 -19.92
N LYS A 285 -19.15 4.16 -19.57
CA LYS A 285 -20.51 4.60 -19.89
C LYS A 285 -20.94 5.70 -18.92
N LYS A 286 -21.49 6.79 -19.47
CA LYS A 286 -22.05 7.86 -18.64
C LYS A 286 -23.14 7.31 -17.73
N SER A 287 -23.14 7.75 -16.48
CA SER A 287 -24.04 7.25 -15.45
C SER A 287 -24.64 8.42 -14.67
N GLU A 288 -25.86 8.23 -14.18
CA GLU A 288 -26.53 9.22 -13.36
C GLU A 288 -25.92 9.33 -11.95
N PRO A 289 -25.93 10.53 -11.35
CA PRO A 289 -25.44 10.74 -10.00
C PRO A 289 -26.30 9.99 -8.98
N VAL A 290 -25.65 9.34 -8.02
CA VAL A 290 -26.34 8.80 -6.83
C VAL A 290 -26.43 9.90 -5.78
N SER A 291 -27.64 10.13 -5.25
CA SER A 291 -27.83 11.09 -4.16
C SER A 291 -26.98 10.72 -2.93
N PHE A 292 -26.17 11.65 -2.45
CA PHE A 292 -25.31 11.47 -1.29
C PHE A 292 -26.08 11.04 -0.03
N LEU A 293 -27.26 11.61 0.21
CA LEU A 293 -28.07 11.28 1.40
C LEU A 293 -28.59 9.84 1.33
N LEU A 294 -29.00 9.39 0.14
CA LEU A 294 -29.43 8.00 -0.07
C LEU A 294 -28.26 7.04 0.11
N TRP A 295 -27.10 7.39 -0.44
CA TRP A 295 -25.87 6.61 -0.30
C TRP A 295 -25.45 6.52 1.17
N TRP A 296 -25.41 7.64 1.90
CA TRP A 296 -25.03 7.68 3.32
C TRP A 296 -26.00 6.87 4.17
N GLY A 297 -27.31 6.92 3.89
CA GLY A 297 -28.31 6.09 4.57
C GLY A 297 -27.98 4.59 4.45
N LYS A 298 -27.75 4.11 3.22
CA LYS A 298 -27.38 2.71 2.96
C LYS A 298 -26.05 2.32 3.61
N PHE A 299 -25.04 3.19 3.49
CA PHE A 299 -23.72 2.96 4.07
C PHE A 299 -23.77 2.90 5.61
N TRP A 300 -24.50 3.83 6.23
CA TRP A 300 -24.69 3.89 7.68
C TRP A 300 -25.45 2.67 8.21
N GLU A 301 -26.46 2.18 7.47
CA GLU A 301 -27.13 0.94 7.84
C GLU A 301 -26.21 -0.28 7.79
N SER A 302 -25.30 -0.32 6.81
CA SER A 302 -24.31 -1.39 6.70
C SER A 302 -23.34 -1.37 7.88
N LEU A 303 -22.83 -0.18 8.27
CA LEU A 303 -21.95 0.03 9.43
C LEU A 303 -22.55 -0.44 10.76
N GLN A 304 -23.88 -0.42 10.88
CA GLN A 304 -24.58 -0.89 12.08
C GLN A 304 -24.63 -2.42 12.18
N SER A 305 -24.41 -3.14 11.08
CA SER A 305 -24.49 -4.60 11.06
C SER A 305 -23.43 -5.24 11.93
N ARG A 306 -23.83 -6.19 12.78
CA ARG A 306 -22.91 -6.94 13.65
C ARG A 306 -21.77 -7.59 12.90
N VAL A 307 -22.04 -8.20 11.75
CA VAL A 307 -20.98 -8.83 10.95
C VAL A 307 -19.90 -7.82 10.58
N LEU A 308 -20.32 -6.62 10.15
CA LEU A 308 -19.40 -5.65 9.59
C LEU A 308 -18.53 -5.03 10.68
N TRP A 309 -19.11 -4.49 11.76
CA TRP A 309 -18.29 -3.87 12.80
C TRP A 309 -17.45 -4.89 13.56
N GLN A 310 -17.91 -6.13 13.75
CA GLN A 310 -17.14 -7.18 14.42
C GLN A 310 -15.90 -7.56 13.59
N VAL A 311 -16.06 -7.74 12.27
CA VAL A 311 -14.94 -8.04 11.37
C VAL A 311 -13.99 -6.85 11.26
N CYS A 312 -14.50 -5.62 11.14
CA CYS A 312 -13.67 -4.43 11.10
C CYS A 312 -12.87 -4.26 12.40
N LEU A 313 -13.49 -4.49 13.57
CA LEU A 313 -12.84 -4.41 14.86
C LEU A 313 -11.72 -5.45 15.02
N PHE A 314 -12.01 -6.71 14.68
CA PHE A 314 -11.00 -7.78 14.65
C PHE A 314 -9.81 -7.39 13.77
N ARG A 315 -10.09 -7.00 12.53
CA ARG A 315 -9.05 -6.65 11.56
C ARG A 315 -8.23 -5.46 12.04
N PHE A 316 -8.88 -4.46 12.61
CA PHE A 316 -8.18 -3.29 13.11
C PHE A 316 -7.22 -3.66 14.25
N LEU A 317 -7.73 -4.31 15.30
CA LEU A 317 -6.95 -4.66 16.49
C LEU A 317 -5.84 -5.66 16.19
N SER A 318 -6.18 -6.75 15.47
CA SER A 318 -5.18 -7.75 15.09
C SER A 318 -4.07 -7.15 14.22
N ASN A 319 -4.40 -6.30 13.24
CA ASN A 319 -3.39 -5.66 12.40
C ASN A 319 -2.60 -4.57 13.14
N VAL A 320 -3.16 -3.86 14.12
CA VAL A 320 -2.39 -2.90 14.93
C VAL A 320 -1.29 -3.62 15.70
N PHE A 321 -1.64 -4.71 16.39
CA PHE A 321 -0.68 -5.53 17.14
C PHE A 321 0.34 -6.22 16.22
N ASN A 322 -0.11 -6.74 15.07
CA ASN A 322 0.77 -7.37 14.09
C ASN A 322 1.68 -6.35 13.38
N GLY A 323 1.23 -5.10 13.25
CA GLY A 323 1.95 -3.99 12.62
C GLY A 323 2.99 -3.32 13.52
N VAL A 324 3.10 -3.72 14.80
CA VAL A 324 4.15 -3.22 15.69
C VAL A 324 5.51 -3.74 15.20
N TYR A 325 6.40 -2.80 14.88
CA TYR A 325 7.74 -3.09 14.35
C TYR A 325 8.83 -2.33 15.13
N THR A 326 10.08 -2.37 14.68
CA THR A 326 11.18 -1.61 15.30
C THR A 326 11.79 -0.59 14.36
N THR A 327 12.18 0.56 14.91
CA THR A 327 12.90 1.62 14.18
C THR A 327 14.39 1.32 14.04
N ALA A 328 14.90 0.31 14.75
CA ALA A 328 16.31 -0.07 14.72
C ALA A 328 16.71 -0.79 13.42
N SER A 329 15.76 -1.37 12.68
CA SER A 329 16.06 -2.25 11.54
C SER A 329 16.86 -1.58 10.43
N LEU A 330 16.52 -0.34 10.05
CA LEU A 330 17.24 0.37 8.99
C LEU A 330 18.67 0.76 9.40
N PRO A 331 18.92 1.36 10.59
CA PRO A 331 20.27 1.53 11.10
C PRO A 331 21.10 0.23 11.14
N ILE A 332 20.50 -0.89 11.54
CA ILE A 332 21.17 -2.20 11.59
C ILE A 332 21.54 -2.68 10.19
N GLN A 333 20.62 -2.58 9.22
CA GLN A 333 20.87 -2.94 7.82
C GLN A 333 22.08 -2.15 7.28
N THR A 334 22.14 -0.85 7.58
CA THR A 334 23.20 0.03 7.06
C THR A 334 24.54 -0.14 7.76
N TYR A 335 24.59 -0.19 9.09
CA TYR A 335 25.88 -0.13 9.82
C TYR A 335 26.38 -1.46 10.35
N TRP A 336 25.49 -2.39 10.72
CA TRP A 336 25.92 -3.69 11.25
C TRP A 336 25.99 -4.75 10.15
N ALA A 337 24.99 -4.77 9.27
CA ALA A 337 24.92 -5.75 8.19
C ALA A 337 25.60 -5.26 6.90
N GLY A 338 25.78 -3.94 6.71
CA GLY A 338 26.40 -3.39 5.51
C GLY A 338 25.64 -3.72 4.23
N VAL A 339 24.30 -3.71 4.29
CA VAL A 339 23.43 -4.05 3.16
C VAL A 339 23.61 -3.01 2.05
N GLU A 340 23.95 -3.44 0.83
CA GLU A 340 23.98 -2.53 -0.30
C GLU A 340 22.56 -2.33 -0.87
N PRO A 341 22.26 -1.19 -1.53
CA PRO A 341 20.98 -0.98 -2.22
C PRO A 341 20.61 -2.09 -3.20
N LEU A 342 21.61 -2.76 -3.80
CA LEU A 342 21.41 -3.92 -4.69
C LEU A 342 20.81 -5.09 -3.91
N ASN A 343 21.35 -5.42 -2.74
CA ASN A 343 20.85 -6.52 -1.91
C ASN A 343 19.41 -6.27 -1.47
N ASP A 344 19.11 -5.05 -0.99
CA ASP A 344 17.75 -4.66 -0.59
C ASP A 344 16.77 -4.76 -1.77
N ALA A 345 17.12 -4.19 -2.93
CA ALA A 345 16.27 -4.23 -4.11
C ALA A 345 16.04 -5.67 -4.61
N LEU A 346 17.07 -6.51 -4.64
CA LEU A 346 16.93 -7.93 -5.01
C LEU A 346 16.03 -8.71 -4.05
N SER A 347 16.13 -8.46 -2.74
CA SER A 347 15.22 -9.05 -1.75
C SER A 347 13.77 -8.64 -2.00
N ASN A 348 13.51 -7.38 -2.34
CA ASN A 348 12.17 -6.90 -2.71
C ASN A 348 11.66 -7.51 -4.02
N ILE A 349 12.53 -7.66 -5.04
CA ILE A 349 12.20 -8.32 -6.30
C ILE A 349 11.80 -9.78 -6.06
N LEU A 350 12.58 -10.52 -5.27
CA LEU A 350 12.25 -11.90 -4.89
C LEU A 350 10.91 -11.96 -4.17
N GLY A 351 10.65 -11.05 -3.23
CA GLY A 351 9.36 -10.93 -2.54
C GLY A 351 8.19 -10.73 -3.51
N ASN A 352 8.34 -9.83 -4.48
CA ASN A 352 7.32 -9.55 -5.50
C ASN A 352 7.12 -10.73 -6.46
N LEU A 353 8.19 -11.42 -6.87
CA LEU A 353 8.09 -12.63 -7.69
C LEU A 353 7.35 -13.75 -6.96
N LEU A 354 7.63 -13.93 -5.67
CA LEU A 354 6.93 -14.90 -4.83
C LEU A 354 5.45 -14.55 -4.67
N PHE A 355 5.14 -13.28 -4.41
CA PHE A 355 3.76 -12.80 -4.35
C PHE A 355 3.02 -13.03 -5.69
N ALA A 356 3.67 -12.76 -6.83
CA ALA A 356 3.12 -13.06 -8.15
C ALA A 356 2.91 -14.56 -8.38
N ALA A 357 3.84 -15.41 -7.93
CA ALA A 357 3.72 -16.86 -8.04
C ALA A 357 2.52 -17.41 -7.24
N VAL A 358 2.27 -16.85 -6.05
CA VAL A 358 1.08 -17.15 -5.23
C VAL A 358 -0.21 -16.76 -5.98
N LEU A 359 -0.20 -15.65 -6.71
CA LEU A 359 -1.36 -15.21 -7.49
C LEU A 359 -1.61 -16.09 -8.73
N ASN A 360 -0.57 -16.58 -9.41
CA ASN A 360 -0.70 -17.05 -10.79
C ASN A 360 -0.58 -18.57 -11.00
N VAL A 361 0.16 -19.35 -10.19
CA VAL A 361 0.52 -20.74 -10.64
C VAL A 361 0.47 -21.87 -9.59
N VAL A 362 0.72 -21.70 -8.28
CA VAL A 362 0.98 -22.89 -7.43
C VAL A 362 0.24 -22.87 -6.08
N ARG A 363 -0.64 -23.86 -5.88
CA ARG A 363 -1.27 -24.24 -4.58
C ARG A 363 -0.61 -25.48 -3.94
N ASN A 364 0.65 -25.80 -4.27
CA ASN A 364 1.33 -27.02 -3.85
C ASN A 364 2.18 -26.82 -2.58
N GLN A 365 1.88 -27.60 -1.54
CA GLN A 365 2.48 -27.65 -0.20
C GLN A 365 4.02 -27.61 -0.18
N TRP A 366 4.71 -28.24 -1.14
CA TRP A 366 6.17 -28.37 -1.12
C TRP A 366 6.94 -27.12 -1.59
N PHE A 367 6.30 -26.23 -2.36
CA PHE A 367 6.87 -24.93 -2.71
C PHE A 367 6.88 -23.97 -1.50
N PHE A 368 6.04 -24.22 -0.48
CA PHE A 368 5.80 -23.31 0.64
C PHE A 368 6.73 -23.50 1.87
N ASN A 369 7.66 -24.45 1.84
CA ASN A 369 8.55 -24.76 2.98
C ASN A 369 9.92 -24.03 2.97
N GLY A 370 10.06 -22.93 2.22
CA GLY A 370 11.25 -22.07 2.25
C GLY A 370 11.23 -21.02 3.36
N VAL A 371 12.31 -20.91 4.14
CA VAL A 371 12.42 -20.06 5.35
C VAL A 371 12.43 -18.54 5.07
N GLY A 372 12.41 -18.10 3.80
CA GLY A 372 12.17 -16.70 3.43
C GLY A 372 10.69 -16.30 3.31
N LEU A 373 9.75 -17.26 3.41
CA LEU A 373 8.35 -17.11 3.00
C LEU A 373 7.38 -16.69 4.11
N ALA A 374 7.82 -16.63 5.37
CA ALA A 374 6.92 -16.62 6.51
C ALA A 374 6.10 -15.32 6.70
N GLU A 375 6.56 -14.15 6.20
CA GLU A 375 5.82 -12.89 6.37
C GLU A 375 5.00 -12.49 5.12
N GLN A 376 5.55 -12.68 3.91
CA GLN A 376 4.87 -12.29 2.67
C GLN A 376 3.70 -13.22 2.32
N PHE A 377 3.79 -14.51 2.70
CA PHE A 377 2.74 -15.48 2.40
C PHE A 377 1.45 -15.23 3.22
N PRO A 378 1.49 -15.06 4.56
CA PRO A 378 0.30 -14.66 5.31
C PRO A 378 -0.26 -13.31 4.85
N TYR A 379 0.61 -12.35 4.47
CA TYR A 379 0.16 -11.08 3.93
C TYR A 379 -0.62 -11.25 2.62
N GLY A 380 -0.09 -12.01 1.66
CA GLY A 380 -0.76 -12.28 0.39
C GLY A 380 -2.08 -13.04 0.54
N LEU A 381 -2.13 -14.05 1.40
CA LEU A 381 -3.38 -14.75 1.72
C LEU A 381 -4.43 -13.81 2.34
N ARG A 382 -4.04 -12.99 3.32
CA ARG A 382 -4.94 -12.00 3.95
C ARG A 382 -5.44 -10.99 2.92
N PHE A 383 -4.57 -10.53 2.03
CA PHE A 383 -4.90 -9.59 0.97
C PHE A 383 -5.92 -10.18 -0.03
N ILE A 384 -5.68 -11.39 -0.53
CA ILE A 384 -6.57 -12.07 -1.49
C ILE A 384 -7.94 -12.36 -0.86
N VAL A 385 -7.95 -12.98 0.33
CA VAL A 385 -9.20 -13.30 1.04
C VAL A 385 -10.01 -12.04 1.30
N SER A 386 -9.35 -10.95 1.69
CA SER A 386 -10.02 -9.66 1.89
C SER A 386 -10.63 -9.10 0.61
N THR A 387 -9.92 -9.22 -0.51
CA THR A 387 -10.35 -8.65 -1.79
C THR A 387 -11.58 -9.37 -2.32
N TYR A 388 -11.59 -10.70 -2.26
CA TYR A 388 -12.73 -11.51 -2.72
C TYR A 388 -13.96 -11.37 -1.83
N VAL A 389 -13.78 -11.32 -0.50
CA VAL A 389 -14.90 -11.10 0.43
C VAL A 389 -15.56 -9.74 0.21
N ALA A 390 -14.79 -8.72 -0.17
CA ALA A 390 -15.34 -7.39 -0.43
C ALA A 390 -16.27 -7.34 -1.66
N VAL A 391 -15.98 -8.12 -2.72
CA VAL A 391 -16.85 -8.25 -3.91
C VAL A 391 -18.22 -8.82 -3.55
N GLU A 392 -18.23 -9.83 -2.67
CA GLU A 392 -19.46 -10.53 -2.26
C GLU A 392 -20.31 -9.73 -1.25
N ILE A 393 -19.75 -8.69 -0.64
CA ILE A 393 -20.46 -7.81 0.32
C ILE A 393 -20.98 -6.54 -0.37
N ALA A 394 -20.38 -6.13 -1.49
CA ALA A 394 -20.75 -4.92 -2.22
C ALA A 394 -22.13 -5.04 -2.89
N ASP A 395 -23.07 -4.19 -2.48
CA ASP A 395 -24.37 -4.03 -3.15
C ASP A 395 -24.23 -3.15 -4.41
N LYS A 396 -25.11 -3.37 -5.39
CA LYS A 396 -25.15 -2.61 -6.65
C LYS A 396 -25.33 -1.10 -6.39
N GLY A 397 -24.42 -0.28 -6.92
CA GLY A 397 -24.35 1.17 -6.74
C GLY A 397 -23.54 1.66 -5.51
N ASN A 398 -23.00 0.76 -4.69
CA ASN A 398 -22.15 1.07 -3.53
C ASN A 398 -20.86 0.23 -3.48
N GLU A 399 -20.39 -0.18 -4.65
CA GLU A 399 -19.28 -1.12 -4.83
C GLU A 399 -17.95 -0.51 -4.36
N GLY A 400 -17.67 0.72 -4.79
CA GLY A 400 -16.43 1.42 -4.48
C GLY A 400 -16.26 1.67 -2.99
N SER A 401 -17.33 2.08 -2.31
CA SER A 401 -17.26 2.43 -0.90
C SER A 401 -17.25 1.23 0.06
N THR A 402 -17.97 0.16 -0.26
CA THR A 402 -17.96 -1.09 0.53
C THR A 402 -16.59 -1.78 0.42
N TYR A 403 -16.05 -1.86 -0.79
CA TYR A 403 -14.68 -2.32 -1.04
C TYR A 403 -13.66 -1.42 -0.35
N GLY A 404 -13.85 -0.10 -0.51
CA GLY A 404 -13.05 0.94 0.13
C GLY A 404 -12.99 0.76 1.64
N LEU A 405 -14.09 0.45 2.32
CA LEU A 405 -14.18 0.32 3.78
C LEU A 405 -13.35 -0.83 4.33
N ILE A 406 -13.54 -2.02 3.77
CA ILE A 406 -12.83 -3.22 4.23
C ILE A 406 -11.31 -3.06 4.03
N SER A 407 -10.92 -2.47 2.89
CA SER A 407 -9.52 -2.16 2.58
C SER A 407 -8.95 -1.10 3.53
N THR A 408 -9.68 0.00 3.72
CA THR A 408 -9.30 1.16 4.53
C THR A 408 -8.99 0.79 5.97
N VAL A 409 -9.86 0.00 6.61
CA VAL A 409 -9.67 -0.41 8.02
C VAL A 409 -8.36 -1.17 8.21
N SER A 410 -7.97 -2.00 7.24
CA SER A 410 -6.72 -2.78 7.32
C SER A 410 -5.49 -1.93 7.03
N ASN A 411 -5.61 -0.99 6.08
CA ASN A 411 -4.51 -0.11 5.69
C ASN A 411 -4.22 0.99 6.72
N LEU A 412 -5.18 1.33 7.59
CA LEU A 412 -4.98 2.29 8.68
C LEU A 412 -4.25 1.68 9.89
N SER A 413 -4.43 0.39 10.15
CA SER A 413 -3.87 -0.27 11.34
C SER A 413 -2.35 -0.20 11.43
N GLY A 414 -1.64 -0.42 10.32
CA GLY A 414 -0.17 -0.34 10.27
C GLY A 414 0.36 1.08 10.57
N PRO A 415 -0.12 2.12 9.87
CA PRO A 415 0.11 3.51 10.20
C PRO A 415 -0.14 3.87 11.67
N PHE A 416 -1.25 3.40 12.25
CA PHE A 416 -1.56 3.66 13.66
C PHE A 416 -0.62 2.90 14.61
N ALA A 417 -0.25 1.64 14.28
CA ALA A 417 0.73 0.86 15.01
C ALA A 417 2.10 1.56 15.11
N SER A 418 2.46 2.32 14.07
CA SER A 418 3.70 3.08 14.03
C SER A 418 3.89 4.07 15.16
N ILE A 419 2.80 4.62 15.67
CA ILE A 419 2.88 5.61 16.74
C ILE A 419 3.35 4.93 18.03
N PHE A 420 2.80 3.73 18.33
CA PHE A 420 3.15 2.98 19.53
C PHE A 420 4.62 2.56 19.52
N TYR A 421 5.09 1.94 18.44
CA TYR A 421 6.49 1.50 18.44
C TYR A 421 7.47 2.66 18.33
N LYS A 422 7.16 3.74 17.60
CA LYS A 422 8.02 4.94 17.61
C LYS A 422 8.13 5.53 19.01
N TYR A 423 7.01 5.62 19.71
CA TYR A 423 6.97 6.12 21.09
C TYR A 423 7.77 5.21 22.03
N ILE A 424 7.55 3.89 21.99
CA ILE A 424 8.30 2.93 22.82
C ILE A 424 9.79 2.98 22.51
N ASN A 425 10.17 2.90 21.24
CA ASN A 425 11.56 2.90 20.80
C ASN A 425 12.29 4.21 21.14
N SER A 426 11.56 5.32 21.34
CA SER A 426 12.15 6.60 21.73
C SER A 426 12.85 6.60 23.09
N TYR A 427 12.62 5.57 23.91
CA TYR A 427 13.28 5.36 25.20
C TYR A 427 14.55 4.50 25.12
N PHE A 428 14.87 3.94 23.96
CA PHE A 428 16.01 3.04 23.74
C PHE A 428 17.08 3.67 22.84
N LYS A 429 18.33 3.22 22.95
CA LYS A 429 19.46 3.65 22.11
C LYS A 429 19.45 2.97 20.74
N VAL A 430 18.53 3.39 19.88
CA VAL A 430 18.31 2.79 18.55
C VAL A 430 18.44 3.79 17.39
N ARG A 431 19.09 4.94 17.63
CA ARG A 431 19.35 5.96 16.60
C ARG A 431 20.53 5.57 15.71
N GLN A 432 20.68 6.27 14.59
CA GLN A 432 21.81 6.03 13.67
C GLN A 432 23.17 6.12 14.40
N ASN A 433 23.40 7.17 15.19
CA ASN A 433 24.67 7.34 15.91
C ASN A 433 24.84 6.30 17.04
N ASP A 434 23.78 5.90 17.73
CA ASP A 434 23.85 4.86 18.77
C ASP A 434 24.30 3.54 18.15
N VAL A 435 23.66 3.12 17.05
CA VAL A 435 23.94 1.88 16.34
C VAL A 435 25.38 1.86 15.79
N LYS A 436 25.91 3.00 15.32
CA LYS A 436 27.32 3.13 14.91
C LYS A 436 28.33 2.90 16.03
N THR A 437 27.95 3.11 17.30
CA THR A 437 28.87 2.86 18.43
C THR A 437 29.09 1.38 18.72
N ASP A 438 28.11 0.54 18.34
CA ASP A 438 28.13 -0.92 18.49
C ASP A 438 28.55 -1.41 19.89
N THR A 439 28.06 -0.74 20.94
CA THR A 439 28.31 -1.15 22.33
C THR A 439 27.37 -2.27 22.78
N LEU A 440 27.75 -3.01 23.82
CA LEU A 440 26.91 -4.07 24.40
C LEU A 440 25.54 -3.55 24.85
N GLU A 441 25.50 -2.35 25.42
CA GLU A 441 24.25 -1.68 25.84
C GLU A 441 23.31 -1.46 24.64
N VAL A 442 23.84 -0.92 23.53
CA VAL A 442 23.05 -0.68 22.31
C VAL A 442 22.52 -1.99 21.72
N ARG A 443 23.31 -3.08 21.74
CA ARG A 443 22.86 -4.40 21.29
C ARG A 443 21.71 -4.95 22.13
N TRP A 444 21.73 -4.74 23.45
CA TRP A 444 20.62 -5.10 24.33
C TRP A 444 19.38 -4.25 24.09
N ASP A 445 19.54 -2.93 23.94
CA ASP A 445 18.44 -2.02 23.61
C ASP A 445 17.76 -2.40 22.29
N VAL A 446 18.54 -2.72 21.26
CA VAL A 446 18.05 -3.28 19.99
C VAL A 446 17.30 -4.58 20.23
N THR A 447 17.83 -5.48 21.05
CA THR A 447 17.19 -6.77 21.35
C THR A 447 15.84 -6.57 22.05
N TYR A 448 15.75 -5.65 23.01
CA TYR A 448 14.51 -5.36 23.72
C TYR A 448 13.40 -4.84 22.80
N VAL A 449 13.71 -3.91 21.88
CA VAL A 449 12.70 -3.41 20.94
C VAL A 449 12.21 -4.49 19.97
N TYR A 450 13.06 -5.46 19.61
CA TYR A 450 12.64 -6.63 18.84
C TYR A 450 11.74 -7.58 19.66
N PHE A 451 12.08 -7.85 20.93
CA PHE A 451 11.21 -8.65 21.80
C PHE A 451 9.84 -8.02 22.01
N ILE A 452 9.77 -6.69 22.17
CA ILE A 452 8.50 -5.98 22.26
C ILE A 452 7.70 -6.14 20.96
N SER A 453 8.32 -5.94 19.79
CA SER A 453 7.66 -6.14 18.49
C SER A 453 7.12 -7.56 18.32
N TYR A 454 7.92 -8.58 18.60
CA TYR A 454 7.49 -9.97 18.50
C TYR A 454 6.41 -10.33 19.54
N GLY A 455 6.49 -9.81 20.75
CA GLY A 455 5.45 -9.95 21.77
C GLY A 455 4.11 -9.37 21.31
N CYS A 456 4.11 -8.17 20.71
CA CYS A 456 2.92 -7.58 20.10
C CYS A 456 2.38 -8.43 18.94
N LYS A 457 3.26 -8.97 18.08
CA LYS A 457 2.84 -9.89 16.99
C LYS A 457 2.16 -11.14 17.54
N ILE A 458 2.64 -11.74 18.62
CA ILE A 458 1.99 -12.89 19.28
C ILE A 458 0.65 -12.47 19.89
N ALA A 459 0.61 -11.31 20.57
CA ALA A 459 -0.63 -10.77 21.14
C ALA A 459 -1.70 -10.45 20.08
N SER A 460 -1.33 -10.29 18.80
CA SER A 460 -2.31 -10.15 17.71
C SER A 460 -3.24 -11.36 17.56
N LEU A 461 -2.80 -12.55 18.00
CA LEU A 461 -3.58 -13.80 17.97
C LEU A 461 -4.68 -13.81 19.03
N PHE A 462 -4.56 -13.02 20.11
CA PHE A 462 -5.60 -12.89 21.12
C PHE A 462 -6.93 -12.49 20.50
N TRP A 463 -6.91 -11.62 19.48
CA TRP A 463 -8.13 -11.10 18.86
C TRP A 463 -8.90 -12.13 18.00
N LEU A 464 -8.36 -13.34 17.77
CA LEU A 464 -9.00 -14.35 16.93
C LEU A 464 -10.41 -14.75 17.38
N PHE A 465 -10.76 -14.60 18.67
CA PHE A 465 -12.12 -14.88 19.16
C PHE A 465 -13.19 -13.99 18.53
N LEU A 466 -12.82 -12.81 17.99
CA LEU A 466 -13.75 -11.93 17.30
C LEU A 466 -14.08 -12.41 15.89
N LEU A 467 -13.30 -13.33 15.32
CA LEU A 467 -13.51 -13.84 13.96
C LEU A 467 -14.46 -15.06 13.98
N PRO A 468 -15.50 -15.08 13.13
CA PRO A 468 -16.33 -16.28 12.97
C PRO A 468 -15.48 -17.43 12.35
N PRO A 469 -15.45 -18.63 12.94
CA PRO A 469 -14.58 -19.73 12.49
C PRO A 469 -14.92 -20.31 11.11
N GLN A 470 -16.16 -20.20 10.60
CA GLN A 470 -16.54 -20.77 9.31
C GLN A 470 -17.50 -19.91 8.47
N LYS A 471 -17.51 -20.16 7.14
CA LYS A 471 -18.38 -19.48 6.16
C LYS A 471 -19.88 -19.57 6.52
N ALA A 472 -20.33 -20.70 7.07
CA ALA A 472 -21.72 -20.90 7.48
C ALA A 472 -22.11 -19.94 8.61
N GLU A 473 -21.21 -19.73 9.56
CA GLU A 473 -21.44 -18.83 10.70
C GLU A 473 -21.41 -17.36 10.29
N VAL A 474 -20.58 -16.98 9.31
CA VAL A 474 -20.63 -15.64 8.72
C VAL A 474 -22.00 -15.39 8.06
N LYS A 475 -22.52 -16.37 7.31
CA LYS A 475 -23.86 -16.27 6.70
C LYS A 475 -24.96 -16.20 7.76
N ALA A 476 -24.87 -17.00 8.82
CA ALA A 476 -25.80 -16.97 9.94
C ALA A 476 -25.75 -15.63 10.70
N LEU A 477 -24.55 -15.09 10.92
CA LEU A 477 -24.34 -13.78 11.55
C LEU A 477 -24.85 -12.64 10.65
N LYS A 478 -24.77 -12.78 9.32
CA LYS A 478 -25.36 -11.80 8.38
C LYS A 478 -26.89 -11.83 8.41
N ALA A 479 -27.48 -13.02 8.49
CA ALA A 479 -28.92 -13.19 8.49
C ALA A 479 -29.59 -12.86 9.84
N ARG A 480 -28.91 -13.17 10.95
CA ARG A 480 -29.47 -13.09 12.32
C ARG A 480 -28.75 -12.08 13.22
N GLY A 481 -27.65 -11.50 12.76
CA GLY A 481 -26.89 -10.50 13.51
C GLY A 481 -27.68 -9.21 13.57
N GLY A 482 -28.08 -8.81 14.77
CA GLY A 482 -28.75 -7.54 14.99
C GLY A 482 -27.93 -6.33 14.53
N LYS A 483 -28.60 -5.18 14.46
CA LYS A 483 -27.98 -3.88 14.16
C LYS A 483 -27.68 -3.13 15.46
N SER A 484 -26.54 -2.44 15.54
CA SER A 484 -26.19 -1.57 16.67
C SER A 484 -25.70 -0.20 16.18
N LYS A 485 -26.48 0.84 16.47
CA LYS A 485 -26.13 2.24 16.17
C LYS A 485 -24.89 2.70 16.93
N VAL A 486 -24.76 2.28 18.19
CA VAL A 486 -23.63 2.63 19.06
C VAL A 486 -22.33 2.04 18.50
N ALA A 487 -22.34 0.77 18.08
CA ALA A 487 -21.16 0.12 17.51
C ALA A 487 -20.72 0.79 16.20
N GLY A 488 -21.67 1.13 15.32
CA GLY A 488 -21.39 1.90 14.10
C GLY A 488 -20.78 3.28 14.40
N PHE A 489 -21.30 4.00 15.40
CA PHE A 489 -20.77 5.30 15.81
C PHE A 489 -19.34 5.21 16.37
N ILE A 490 -19.08 4.22 17.22
CA ILE A 490 -17.74 3.97 17.76
C ILE A 490 -16.76 3.68 16.63
N LEU A 491 -17.14 2.82 15.68
CA LEU A 491 -16.29 2.46 14.55
C LEU A 491 -15.88 3.68 13.71
N VAL A 492 -16.83 4.56 13.39
CA VAL A 492 -16.57 5.80 12.62
C VAL A 492 -15.71 6.77 13.43
N SER A 493 -16.02 6.96 14.71
CA SER A 493 -15.27 7.87 15.59
C SER A 493 -13.81 7.44 15.78
N VAL A 494 -13.60 6.15 16.04
CA VAL A 494 -12.25 5.55 16.15
C VAL A 494 -11.49 5.70 14.85
N PHE A 495 -12.14 5.46 13.71
CA PHE A 495 -11.52 5.63 12.40
C PHE A 495 -10.98 7.05 12.20
N PHE A 496 -11.83 8.09 12.37
CA PHE A 496 -11.41 9.48 12.19
C PHE A 496 -10.34 9.91 13.20
N PHE A 497 -10.45 9.46 14.45
CA PHE A 497 -9.41 9.69 15.47
C PHE A 497 -8.07 9.08 15.05
N CYS A 498 -8.07 7.80 14.67
CA CYS A 498 -6.85 7.09 14.27
C CYS A 498 -6.20 7.71 13.03
N VAL A 499 -6.98 8.10 12.01
CA VAL A 499 -6.46 8.80 10.82
C VAL A 499 -5.82 10.13 11.23
N SER A 500 -6.54 10.97 11.97
CA SER A 500 -6.08 12.31 12.36
C SER A 500 -4.83 12.26 13.22
N PHE A 501 -4.79 11.34 14.19
CA PHE A 501 -3.64 11.15 15.07
C PHE A 501 -2.43 10.58 14.32
N THR A 502 -2.67 9.63 13.41
CA THR A 502 -1.62 9.06 12.53
C THR A 502 -1.00 10.13 11.65
N VAL A 503 -1.81 10.92 10.93
CA VAL A 503 -1.30 11.97 10.03
C VAL A 503 -0.51 13.00 10.85
N SER A 504 -1.08 13.47 11.96
CA SER A 504 -0.44 14.49 12.81
C SER A 504 0.91 14.00 13.39
N SER A 505 0.95 12.83 14.03
CA SER A 505 2.18 12.29 14.64
C SER A 505 3.27 12.02 13.59
N ASN A 506 2.91 11.49 12.42
CA ASN A 506 3.89 11.21 11.36
C ASN A 506 4.42 12.49 10.71
N ILE A 507 3.57 13.51 10.49
CA ILE A 507 4.02 14.83 10.03
C ILE A 507 4.97 15.46 11.06
N MET A 508 4.65 15.40 12.35
CA MET A 508 5.51 15.92 13.42
C MET A 508 6.91 15.28 13.42
N SER A 509 7.02 14.03 12.97
CA SER A 509 8.29 13.28 12.93
C SER A 509 9.27 13.83 11.89
N ILE A 510 8.78 14.58 10.90
CA ILE A 510 9.58 15.06 9.77
C ILE A 510 9.97 16.52 9.95
N PHE A 511 9.11 17.33 10.56
CA PHE A 511 9.39 18.75 10.76
C PHE A 511 10.50 18.98 11.81
N PRO A 512 11.53 19.79 11.51
CA PRO A 512 12.62 20.07 12.44
C PRO A 512 12.16 20.62 13.80
N SER A 513 11.07 21.39 13.79
CA SER A 513 10.48 21.99 14.99
C SER A 513 9.80 21.01 15.94
N THR A 514 9.48 19.80 15.48
CA THR A 514 8.69 18.81 16.24
C THR A 514 9.31 17.41 16.30
N LYS A 515 10.34 17.13 15.50
CA LYS A 515 10.96 15.79 15.38
C LYS A 515 11.55 15.26 16.68
N CYS A 516 11.87 16.12 17.65
CA CYS A 516 12.42 15.71 18.94
C CYS A 516 11.39 15.13 19.91
N TYR A 517 10.08 15.40 19.74
CA TYR A 517 9.06 14.93 20.69
C TYR A 517 8.91 13.40 20.65
N ARG A 518 8.70 12.77 21.81
CA ARG A 518 8.50 11.30 21.89
C ARG A 518 7.29 10.80 21.14
N VAL A 519 6.19 11.58 21.11
CA VAL A 519 5.00 11.27 20.30
C VAL A 519 5.30 11.23 18.79
N ALA A 520 6.38 11.89 18.37
CA ALA A 520 6.92 11.86 17.02
C ALA A 520 8.07 10.83 16.86
N GLY A 521 8.41 10.06 17.90
CA GLY A 521 9.51 9.11 17.91
C GLY A 521 10.89 9.70 18.24
N GLY A 522 10.98 11.00 18.51
CA GLY A 522 12.20 11.65 18.96
C GLY A 522 12.54 11.34 20.43
N ASN A 523 13.73 11.70 20.89
CA ASN A 523 14.25 11.34 22.22
C ASN A 523 13.62 12.12 23.38
N GLY A 524 12.79 13.12 23.09
CA GLY A 524 12.17 14.01 24.07
C GLY A 524 13.11 15.07 24.63
N VAL A 525 14.31 15.25 24.06
CA VAL A 525 15.27 16.26 24.51
C VAL A 525 14.94 17.59 23.84
N LEU A 526 14.69 18.61 24.66
CA LEU A 526 14.44 19.99 24.25
C LEU A 526 15.67 20.85 24.50
N ASP A 527 15.87 21.88 23.68
CA ASP A 527 16.88 22.90 23.92
C ASP A 527 16.57 23.62 25.25
N PRO A 528 17.50 23.63 26.22
CA PRO A 528 17.28 24.25 27.53
C PRO A 528 16.96 25.74 27.46
N ASN A 529 17.43 26.45 26.43
CA ASN A 529 17.26 27.90 26.29
C ASN A 529 15.94 28.27 25.61
N THR A 530 15.51 27.46 24.64
CA THR A 530 14.33 27.79 23.81
C THR A 530 13.09 26.96 24.17
N GLY A 531 13.25 25.85 24.89
CA GLY A 531 12.18 24.88 25.16
C GLY A 531 11.64 24.19 23.89
N LYS A 532 12.34 24.34 22.76
CA LYS A 532 11.95 23.79 21.45
C LYS A 532 12.89 22.66 21.02
N CYS A 533 12.52 21.96 19.95
CA CYS A 533 13.42 20.97 19.36
C CYS A 533 14.74 21.62 18.90
N PRO A 534 15.90 20.99 19.16
CA PRO A 534 17.18 21.48 18.67
C PRO A 534 17.19 21.55 17.14
N GLN A 535 17.61 22.69 16.60
CA GLN A 535 17.73 22.93 15.14
C GLN A 535 19.17 22.80 14.62
N LYS A 536 20.09 22.26 15.42
CA LYS A 536 21.51 22.15 15.09
C LYS A 536 21.95 20.71 14.91
#